data_AF-A0A927ZJ34-F1
#
_entry.id   AF-A0A927ZJ34-F1
#
_cell.length_a   1.000
_cell.length_b   1.000
_cell.length_c   1.000
_cell.angle_alpha   90.00
_cell.angle_beta   90.00
_cell.angle_gamma   90.00
#
_symmetry.space_group_name_H-M   'P 1'
#
loop_
_entity.id
_entity.type
_entity.pdbx_description
1 polymer ?
#
loop_
_entity_poly.entity_id
_entity_poly.type
_entity_poly.pdbx_seq_one_letter_code
_entity_poly.pdbx_strand_id
1 'polypeptide(L)' 'GALLAHFENKVMFQGFIWNLNSFDQEGVQLGKLLAKRVLAHETDGALKAYADLFEI' A
#
# COMPACT_ATOMS: atom_id res chain seq x y z
N GLY A 1 -24.10 13.91 2.37
CA GLY A 1 -24.48 12.97 1.31
C GLY A 1 -23.99 13.46 -0.05
N ALA A 2 -24.71 14.40 -0.67
CA ALA A 2 -24.49 14.81 -2.06
C ALA A 2 -23.05 15.21 -2.42
N LEU A 3 -22.37 15.99 -1.58
CA LEU A 3 -21.01 16.42 -1.84
C LEU A 3 -20.01 15.24 -1.83
N LEU A 4 -20.15 14.32 -0.86
CA LEU A 4 -19.29 13.14 -0.76
C LEU A 4 -19.51 12.22 -1.98
N ALA A 5 -20.77 11.94 -2.30
CA ALA A 5 -21.16 11.14 -3.46
C ALA A 5 -20.66 11.74 -4.78
N HIS A 6 -20.59 13.07 -4.90
CA HIS A 6 -20.01 13.71 -6.07
C HIS A 6 -18.52 13.36 -6.24
N PHE A 7 -17.73 13.39 -5.16
CA PHE A 7 -16.31 13.05 -5.20
C PHE A 7 -16.04 11.55 -5.37
N GLU A 8 -16.86 10.69 -4.76
CA GLU A 8 -16.78 9.23 -4.98
C GLU A 8 -16.99 8.88 -6.46
N ASN A 9 -18.04 9.44 -7.08
CA ASN A 9 -18.31 9.25 -8.50
C ASN A 9 -17.19 9.82 -9.38
N LYS A 10 -16.65 11.00 -9.03
CA LYS A 10 -15.51 11.59 -9.76
C LYS A 10 -14.32 10.62 -9.81
N VAL A 11 -13.89 10.08 -8.66
CA VAL A 11 -12.73 9.17 -8.58
C VAL A 11 -13.01 7.85 -9.31
N MET A 12 -14.23 7.33 -9.21
CA MET A 12 -14.67 6.14 -9.95
C MET A 12 -14.54 6.34 -11.47
N PHE A 13 -15.15 7.41 -12.01
CA PHE A 13 -15.12 7.67 -13.46
C PHE A 13 -13.72 7.97 -13.99
N GLN A 14 -12.87 8.64 -13.20
CA GLN A 14 -11.46 8.83 -13.55
C GLN A 14 -10.72 7.49 -13.70
N GLY A 15 -10.97 6.53 -12.80
CA GLY A 15 -10.43 5.17 -12.92
C GLY A 15 -10.90 4.47 -14.18
N PHE A 16 -12.19 4.57 -14.52
CA PHE A 16 -12.72 3.98 -15.74
C PHE A 16 -12.08 4.57 -17.01
N ILE A 17 -11.85 5.88 -17.07
CA ILE A 17 -11.17 6.54 -18.19
C ILE A 17 -9.74 6.02 -18.37
N TRP A 18 -9.02 5.80 -17.26
CA TRP A 18 -7.65 5.29 -17.30
C TRP A 18 -7.55 3.77 -17.37
N ASN A 19 -8.69 3.06 -17.48
CA ASN A 19 -8.74 1.60 -17.42
C ASN A 19 -8.03 1.04 -16.17
N LEU A 20 -8.22 1.70 -15.03
CA LEU A 20 -7.71 1.33 -13.71
C LEU A 20 -8.86 0.95 -12.78
N ASN A 21 -8.59 0.05 -11.83
CA ASN A 21 -9.54 -0.33 -10.81
C ASN A 21 -9.46 0.64 -9.60
N SER A 22 -10.43 1.55 -9.47
CA SER A 22 -10.49 2.50 -8.34
C SER A 22 -10.85 1.88 -6.99
N PHE A 23 -11.24 0.60 -6.96
CA PHE A 23 -11.77 -0.06 -5.77
C PHE A 23 -10.81 -1.04 -5.11
N ASP A 24 -9.60 -1.18 -5.66
CA ASP A 24 -8.61 -2.17 -5.22
C ASP A 24 -7.40 -1.51 -4.53
N GLN A 25 -6.68 -2.28 -3.71
CA GLN A 25 -5.56 -1.82 -2.88
C GLN A 25 -4.40 -2.84 -2.78
N GLU A 26 -4.07 -3.56 -3.84
CA GLU A 26 -2.97 -4.55 -3.85
C GLU A 26 -1.61 -3.98 -3.43
N GLY A 27 -1.37 -2.68 -3.63
CA GLY A 27 -0.11 -2.00 -3.28
C GLY A 27 0.27 -2.06 -1.79
N VAL A 28 -0.66 -2.36 -0.88
CA VAL A 28 -0.38 -2.40 0.57
C VAL A 28 0.21 -3.74 1.05
N GLN A 29 0.09 -4.79 0.24
CA GLN A 29 0.36 -6.16 0.70
C GLN A 29 1.84 -6.41 0.94
N LEU A 30 2.69 -6.01 0.00
CA LEU A 30 4.15 -6.22 0.09
C LEU A 30 4.74 -5.49 1.30
N GLY A 31 4.36 -4.23 1.52
CA GLY A 31 4.82 -3.45 2.67
C GLY A 31 4.44 -4.12 4.00
N LYS A 32 3.20 -4.61 4.12
CA LYS A 32 2.74 -5.35 5.32
C LYS A 32 3.52 -6.64 5.52
N LEU A 33 3.83 -7.39 4.46
CA LEU A 33 4.60 -8.62 4.55
C LEU A 33 6.05 -8.35 4.99
N LEU A 34 6.70 -7.37 4.37
CA LEU A 34 8.08 -7.00 4.70
C LEU A 34 8.19 -6.47 6.13
N ALA A 35 7.29 -5.57 6.55
CA ALA A 35 7.27 -5.05 7.91
C ALA A 35 7.11 -6.18 8.95
N LYS A 36 6.26 -7.18 8.70
CA LYS A 36 6.11 -8.35 9.58
C LYS A 36 7.40 -9.17 9.70
N ARG A 37 8.14 -9.36 8.60
CA ARG A 37 9.43 -10.09 8.61
C ARG A 37 10.51 -9.32 9.36
N VAL A 38 10.57 -8.00 9.18
CA VAL A 38 11.48 -7.13 9.94
C VAL A 38 11.21 -7.25 11.44
N LEU A 39 9.94 -7.13 11.85
CA LEU A 39 9.54 -7.25 13.27
C LEU A 39 9.81 -8.66 13.86
N ALA A 40 9.88 -9.69 13.02
CA ALA A 40 10.22 -11.05 13.44
C ALA A 40 11.74 -11.31 13.48
N HIS A 41 12.57 -10.31 13.17
CA HIS A 41 14.03 -10.44 12.95
C HIS A 41 14.41 -11.53 11.91
N GLU A 42 13.47 -11.88 11.02
CA GLU A 42 13.71 -12.80 9.89
C GLU A 42 14.24 -12.01 8.69
N THR A 43 15.34 -11.29 8.89
CA THR A 43 15.87 -10.34 7.92
C THR A 43 17.12 -10.90 7.24
N ASP A 44 17.05 -11.00 5.90
CA ASP A 44 18.18 -11.42 5.07
C ASP A 44 18.48 -10.35 3.99
N GLY A 45 19.75 -10.25 3.59
CA GLY A 45 20.22 -9.27 2.61
C GLY A 45 19.82 -7.82 2.92
N ALA A 46 19.08 -7.19 2.00
CA ALA A 46 18.69 -5.78 2.11
C ALA A 46 17.80 -5.50 3.34
N LEU A 47 16.94 -6.44 3.77
CA LEU A 47 16.09 -6.22 4.95
C LEU A 47 16.92 -6.12 6.22
N LYS A 48 18.05 -6.82 6.31
CA LYS A 48 18.94 -6.77 7.46
C LYS A 48 19.64 -5.41 7.55
N ALA A 49 20.14 -4.89 6.43
CA ALA A 49 20.74 -3.56 6.40
C ALA A 49 19.76 -2.45 6.82
N TYR A 50 18.47 -2.59 6.48
CA TYR A 50 17.42 -1.67 6.94
C TYR A 50 17.08 -1.85 8.42
N ALA A 51 16.98 -3.09 8.90
CA ALA A 51 16.73 -3.39 10.31
C ALA A 51 17.84 -2.81 11.20
N ASP A 52 19.11 -3.08 10.82
CA ASP A 52 20.30 -2.55 11.49
C ASP A 52 20.34 -1.00 11.46
N LEU A 53 19.92 -0.37 10.36
CA LEU A 53 19.89 1.11 10.23
C LEU A 53 18.89 1.77 11.19
N PHE A 54 17.77 1.10 11.47
CA PHE A 54 16.71 1.64 12.32
C PHE A 54 16.77 1.11 13.76
N GLU A 55 17.80 0.35 14.12
CA GLU A 55 17.94 -0.33 15.42
C GLU A 55 16.73 -1.20 15.77
N ILE A 56 16.09 -1.78 14.75
CA ILE A 56 14.92 -2.67 14.87
C ILE A 56 15.34 -4.11 14.64
#